data_AF-A0A1Y2KUL9-F1
#
_entry.id   AF-A0A1Y2KUL9-F1
#
_cell.length_a   1.000
_cell.length_b   1.000
_cell.length_c   1.000
_cell.angle_alpha   90.00
_cell.angle_beta   90.00
_cell.angle_gamma   90.00
#
_symmetry.space_group_name_H-M   'P 1'
#
loop_
_entity.id
_entity.type
_entity.pdbx_description
1 polymer ?
#
loop_
_entity_poly.entity_id
_entity_poly.type
_entity_poly.pdbx_seq_one_letter_code
_entity_poly.pdbx_strand_id
1 'polypeptide(L)'
;VSAPGSLPAMFAQLALEASGVSSDQISLVNAGGSANRVRAVSLGVVAAAASSSEYAVNADSLNIKPLLSGAKVTPKFVKVCLMTTGAKIRERHDDMVKFLAAEMDGLNYALTHRDAAVALAHKVAHLDADDKSAAFIYDEAIENKAVSPELVIPVDNLQWTYDQMVRLGALKEKADVHDFIDGSLRKEALALAGK
;
A
#
# COMPACT_ATOMS: atom_id res chain seq x y z
N VAL A 1 -3.13 -15.43 -2.21
CA VAL A 1 -3.07 -14.30 -1.23
C VAL A 1 -1.86 -14.48 -0.32
N SER A 2 -1.53 -13.52 0.56
CA SER A 2 -0.40 -13.67 1.50
C SER A 2 -0.75 -14.46 2.76
N ALA A 3 -2.00 -14.37 3.22
CA ALA A 3 -2.62 -15.19 4.25
C ALA A 3 -4.14 -14.96 4.17
N PRO A 4 -4.98 -15.89 4.67
CA PRO A 4 -6.40 -15.60 4.90
C PRO A 4 -6.58 -14.35 5.77
N GLY A 5 -7.52 -13.47 5.40
CA GLY A 5 -7.80 -12.22 6.12
C GLY A 5 -6.76 -11.10 5.93
N SER A 6 -5.72 -11.30 5.11
CA SER A 6 -4.72 -10.26 4.86
C SER A 6 -5.21 -9.18 3.90
N LEU A 7 -4.55 -8.02 3.90
CA LEU A 7 -4.82 -6.94 2.93
C LEU A 7 -4.79 -7.42 1.46
N PRO A 8 -3.82 -8.24 1.01
CA PRO A 8 -3.88 -8.86 -0.31
C PRO A 8 -5.08 -9.80 -0.55
N ALA A 9 -5.60 -10.46 0.48
CA ALA A 9 -6.81 -11.28 0.35
C ALA A 9 -8.04 -10.42 0.16
N MET A 10 -8.20 -9.40 0.99
CA MET A 10 -9.26 -8.40 0.84
C MET A 10 -9.22 -7.74 -0.53
N PHE A 11 -8.05 -7.26 -0.96
CA PHE A 11 -7.91 -6.65 -2.29
C PHE A 11 -8.33 -7.62 -3.42
N ALA A 12 -7.86 -8.87 -3.38
CA ALA A 12 -8.22 -9.86 -4.41
C ALA A 12 -9.74 -10.09 -4.47
N GLN A 13 -10.41 -10.22 -3.31
CA GLN A 13 -11.85 -10.41 -3.25
C GLN A 13 -12.59 -9.18 -3.79
N LEU A 14 -12.24 -7.97 -3.35
CA LEU A 14 -12.87 -6.73 -3.79
C LEU A 14 -12.69 -6.48 -5.29
N ALA A 15 -11.49 -6.74 -5.82
CA ALA A 15 -11.19 -6.57 -7.24
C ALA A 15 -12.01 -7.53 -8.12
N LEU A 16 -12.19 -8.77 -7.67
CA LEU A 16 -12.98 -9.79 -8.36
C LEU A 16 -14.49 -9.48 -8.28
N GLU A 17 -14.98 -9.06 -7.11
CA GLU A 17 -16.37 -8.62 -6.92
C GLU A 17 -16.69 -7.43 -7.85
N ALA A 18 -15.78 -6.45 -7.97
CA ALA A 18 -15.92 -5.32 -8.89
C ALA A 18 -15.99 -5.74 -10.37
N SER A 19 -15.54 -6.96 -10.69
CA SER A 19 -15.59 -7.55 -12.03
C SER A 19 -16.73 -8.58 -12.19
N GLY A 20 -17.63 -8.68 -11.21
CA GLY A 20 -18.78 -9.59 -11.23
C GLY A 20 -18.48 -11.02 -10.81
N VAL A 21 -17.30 -11.31 -10.25
CA VAL A 21 -16.94 -12.63 -9.71
C VAL A 21 -17.17 -12.65 -8.20
N SER A 22 -18.09 -13.48 -7.75
CA SER A 22 -18.44 -13.56 -6.32
C SER A 22 -17.44 -14.42 -5.54
N SER A 23 -17.36 -14.18 -4.23
CA SER A 23 -16.36 -14.82 -3.36
C SER A 23 -16.54 -16.32 -3.17
N ASP A 24 -17.74 -16.86 -3.43
CA ASP A 24 -18.07 -18.29 -3.45
C ASP A 24 -17.59 -18.99 -4.74
N GLN A 25 -17.26 -18.24 -5.79
CA GLN A 25 -16.71 -18.77 -7.06
C GLN A 25 -15.19 -18.95 -7.02
N ILE A 26 -14.54 -18.58 -5.91
CA ILE A 26 -13.08 -18.57 -5.80
C ILE A 26 -12.58 -19.39 -4.61
N SER A 27 -11.38 -19.93 -4.75
CA SER A 27 -10.64 -20.55 -3.65
C SER A 27 -9.39 -19.74 -3.35
N LEU A 28 -9.28 -19.24 -2.12
CA LEU A 28 -8.12 -18.48 -1.68
C LEU A 28 -7.03 -19.41 -1.17
N VAL A 29 -5.86 -19.37 -1.80
CA VAL A 29 -4.67 -20.09 -1.34
C VAL A 29 -3.61 -19.12 -0.81
N ASN A 30 -2.89 -19.54 0.24
CA ASN A 30 -1.72 -18.83 0.70
C ASN A 30 -0.54 -19.13 -0.24
N ALA A 31 -0.01 -18.07 -0.86
CA ALA A 31 1.15 -18.14 -1.76
C ALA A 31 2.24 -17.14 -1.33
N GLY A 32 2.24 -16.68 -0.07
CA GLY A 32 3.30 -15.84 0.50
C GLY A 32 3.33 -14.39 0.00
N GLY A 33 4.52 -13.78 0.01
CA GLY A 33 4.78 -12.40 -0.42
C GLY A 33 4.57 -12.15 -1.93
N SER A 34 4.64 -10.90 -2.39
CA SER A 34 4.30 -10.54 -3.78
C SER A 34 5.09 -11.35 -4.82
N ALA A 35 6.41 -11.50 -4.66
CA ALA A 35 7.24 -12.31 -5.56
C ALA A 35 6.78 -13.76 -5.67
N ASN A 36 6.48 -14.40 -4.53
CA ASN A 36 6.00 -15.79 -4.48
C ASN A 36 4.64 -15.94 -5.16
N ARG A 37 3.75 -14.95 -4.99
CA ARG A 37 2.43 -14.94 -5.63
C ARG A 37 2.53 -14.78 -7.15
N VAL A 38 3.40 -13.90 -7.62
CA VAL A 38 3.66 -13.72 -9.06
C VAL A 38 4.25 -15.00 -9.66
N ARG A 39 5.22 -15.62 -8.99
CA ARG A 39 5.77 -16.92 -9.40
C ARG A 39 4.71 -18.01 -9.45
N ALA A 40 3.78 -18.06 -8.48
CA ALA A 40 2.70 -19.03 -8.47
C ALA A 40 1.74 -18.87 -9.66
N VAL A 41 1.47 -17.63 -10.10
CA VAL A 41 0.70 -17.37 -11.33
C VAL A 41 1.49 -17.79 -12.57
N SER A 42 2.76 -17.39 -12.66
CA SER A 42 3.66 -17.72 -13.78
C SER A 42 3.76 -19.24 -14.02
N LEU A 43 3.81 -20.02 -12.94
CA LEU A 43 3.88 -21.48 -12.97
C LEU A 43 2.51 -22.17 -13.11
N GLY A 44 1.41 -21.42 -13.20
CA GLY A 44 0.06 -21.98 -13.31
C GLY A 44 -0.46 -22.66 -12.04
N VAL A 45 0.18 -22.46 -10.89
CA VAL A 45 -0.26 -23.02 -9.60
C VAL A 45 -1.53 -22.34 -9.12
N VAL A 46 -1.70 -21.04 -9.44
CA VAL A 46 -2.91 -20.26 -9.15
C VAL A 46 -3.34 -19.49 -10.39
N ALA A 47 -4.64 -19.31 -10.58
CA ALA A 47 -5.18 -18.62 -11.76
C ALA A 47 -4.91 -17.10 -11.76
N ALA A 48 -4.87 -16.48 -10.57
CA ALA A 48 -4.62 -15.06 -10.41
C ALA A 48 -4.08 -14.75 -9.01
N ALA A 49 -3.38 -13.63 -8.86
CA ALA A 49 -2.96 -13.14 -7.57
C ALA A 49 -2.87 -11.61 -7.50
N ALA A 50 -3.26 -11.06 -6.35
CA ALA A 50 -2.95 -9.70 -5.96
C ALA A 50 -1.42 -9.52 -5.85
N SER A 51 -0.85 -8.57 -6.57
CA SER A 51 0.55 -8.19 -6.46
C SER A 51 0.70 -6.68 -6.50
N SER A 52 1.91 -6.22 -6.22
CA SER A 52 2.31 -4.84 -6.43
C SER A 52 2.60 -4.63 -7.93
N SER A 53 2.39 -3.42 -8.42
CA SER A 53 2.27 -3.12 -9.85
C SER A 53 3.60 -3.17 -10.60
N GLU A 54 4.73 -3.21 -9.91
CA GLU A 54 6.08 -3.27 -10.50
C GLU A 54 6.26 -4.49 -11.41
N TYR A 55 5.59 -5.61 -11.10
CA TYR A 55 5.67 -6.82 -11.89
C TYR A 55 5.03 -6.67 -13.27
N ALA A 56 4.19 -5.64 -13.49
CA ALA A 56 3.62 -5.34 -14.79
C ALA A 56 4.69 -4.91 -15.81
N VAL A 57 5.80 -4.32 -15.36
CA VAL A 57 6.91 -3.89 -16.23
C VAL A 57 7.55 -5.06 -16.96
N ASN A 58 7.62 -6.22 -16.29
CA ASN A 58 8.24 -7.45 -16.79
C ASN A 58 7.20 -8.56 -17.01
N ALA A 59 5.94 -8.20 -17.29
CA ALA A 59 4.84 -9.16 -17.36
C ALA A 59 5.08 -10.28 -18.38
N ASP A 60 5.57 -9.93 -19.57
CA ASP A 60 5.85 -10.89 -20.65
C ASP A 60 6.95 -11.88 -20.27
N SER A 61 8.07 -11.40 -19.69
CA SER A 61 9.18 -12.26 -19.27
C SER A 61 8.80 -13.14 -18.06
N LEU A 62 7.86 -12.67 -17.24
CA LEU A 62 7.31 -13.43 -16.13
C LEU A 62 6.16 -14.36 -16.55
N ASN A 63 5.74 -14.36 -17.82
CA ASN A 63 4.58 -15.12 -18.30
C ASN A 63 3.31 -14.84 -17.46
N ILE A 64 3.04 -13.56 -17.20
CA ILE A 64 1.84 -13.10 -16.47
C ILE A 64 1.12 -12.02 -17.27
N LYS A 65 -0.14 -11.77 -16.93
CA LYS A 65 -0.92 -10.67 -17.51
C LYS A 65 -1.57 -9.84 -16.39
N PRO A 66 -1.29 -8.53 -16.30
CA PRO A 66 -2.05 -7.63 -15.42
C PRO A 66 -3.53 -7.66 -15.78
N LEU A 67 -4.40 -7.90 -14.80
CA LEU A 67 -5.85 -8.02 -15.01
C LEU A 67 -6.60 -6.75 -14.60
N LEU A 68 -6.29 -6.23 -13.41
CA LEU A 68 -7.01 -5.14 -12.78
C LEU A 68 -6.02 -4.18 -12.10
N SER A 69 -6.29 -2.87 -12.19
CA SER A 69 -5.55 -1.85 -11.45
C SER A 69 -6.26 -1.55 -10.14
N GLY A 70 -5.54 -1.65 -9.02
CA GLY A 70 -6.12 -1.44 -7.70
C GLY A 70 -6.64 -0.02 -7.45
N ALA A 71 -5.97 0.99 -8.02
CA ALA A 71 -6.45 2.37 -7.98
C ALA A 71 -7.83 2.54 -8.61
N LYS A 72 -8.17 1.72 -9.63
CA LYS A 72 -9.45 1.76 -10.33
C LYS A 72 -10.54 0.95 -9.61
N VAL A 73 -10.22 -0.27 -9.17
CA VAL A 73 -11.24 -1.18 -8.62
C VAL A 73 -11.44 -1.05 -7.11
N THR A 74 -10.47 -0.49 -6.39
CA THR A 74 -10.54 -0.25 -4.94
C THR A 74 -9.97 1.12 -4.58
N PRO A 75 -10.56 2.24 -5.05
CA PRO A 75 -9.99 3.58 -4.90
C PRO A 75 -9.91 4.07 -3.45
N LYS A 76 -10.68 3.46 -2.53
CA LYS A 76 -10.68 3.79 -1.09
C LYS A 76 -9.72 2.92 -0.28
N PHE A 77 -9.01 1.98 -0.90
CA PHE A 77 -8.16 1.04 -0.18
C PHE A 77 -6.86 1.70 0.29
N VAL A 78 -6.62 1.68 1.60
CA VAL A 78 -5.39 2.19 2.20
C VAL A 78 -4.37 1.05 2.36
N LYS A 79 -3.22 1.14 1.68
CA LYS A 79 -2.22 0.06 1.62
C LYS A 79 -1.02 0.27 2.55
N VAL A 80 -0.53 1.50 2.69
CA VAL A 80 0.70 1.83 3.42
C VAL A 80 0.36 2.85 4.49
N CYS A 81 0.64 2.48 5.75
CA CYS A 81 0.43 3.32 6.91
C CYS A 81 1.69 3.33 7.77
N LEU A 82 1.98 4.47 8.40
CA LEU A 82 2.91 4.53 9.53
C LEU A 82 2.11 4.21 10.79
N MET A 83 2.61 3.26 11.59
CA MET A 83 1.94 2.80 12.80
C MET A 83 2.94 2.70 13.95
N THR A 84 2.50 3.08 15.15
CA THR A 84 3.26 2.92 16.39
C THR A 84 2.28 2.66 17.54
N THR A 85 2.78 2.44 18.74
CA THR A 85 1.94 2.24 19.93
C THR A 85 1.75 3.54 20.69
N GLY A 86 0.58 3.72 21.32
CA GLY A 86 0.35 4.89 22.18
C GLY A 86 1.35 5.01 23.35
N ALA A 87 1.92 3.90 23.81
CA ALA A 87 3.01 3.92 24.79
C ALA A 87 4.25 4.64 24.23
N LYS A 88 4.65 4.31 22.99
CA LYS A 88 5.79 4.96 22.35
C LYS A 88 5.53 6.42 22.02
N ILE A 89 4.29 6.79 21.68
CA ILE A 89 3.89 8.19 21.52
C ILE A 89 4.17 8.98 22.80
N ARG A 90 3.76 8.45 23.96
CA ARG A 90 4.00 9.13 25.25
C ARG A 90 5.48 9.18 25.65
N GLU A 91 6.21 8.09 25.43
CA GLU A 91 7.63 7.98 25.84
C GLU A 91 8.58 8.80 24.96
N ARG A 92 8.27 8.95 23.67
CA ARG A 92 9.17 9.49 22.64
C ARG A 92 8.48 10.56 21.79
N HIS A 93 7.58 11.32 22.42
CA HIS A 93 6.71 12.29 21.76
C HIS A 93 7.48 13.23 20.82
N ASP A 94 8.45 13.97 21.35
CA ASP A 94 9.23 14.96 20.60
C ASP A 94 10.03 14.33 19.45
N ASP A 95 10.53 13.11 19.64
CA ASP A 95 11.25 12.38 18.60
C ASP A 95 10.31 11.95 17.48
N MET A 96 9.07 11.56 17.80
CA MET A 96 8.06 11.23 16.81
C MET A 96 7.61 12.45 16.02
N VAL A 97 7.42 13.60 16.68
CA VAL A 97 7.10 14.87 16.01
C VAL A 97 8.21 15.24 15.01
N LYS A 98 9.48 15.17 15.43
CA LYS A 98 10.63 15.43 14.54
C LYS A 98 10.75 14.41 13.41
N PHE A 99 10.51 13.12 13.70
CA PHE A 99 10.50 12.07 12.70
C PHE A 99 9.45 12.33 11.62
N LEU A 100 8.21 12.65 12.02
CA LEU A 100 7.14 12.97 11.07
C LEU A 100 7.45 14.23 10.26
N ALA A 101 8.04 15.26 10.86
CA ALA A 101 8.44 16.47 10.13
C ALA A 101 9.50 16.14 9.05
N ALA A 102 10.53 15.36 9.42
CA ALA A 102 11.55 14.91 8.47
C ALA A 102 10.98 14.01 7.37
N GLU A 103 10.00 13.15 7.69
CA GLU A 103 9.29 12.33 6.71
C GLU A 103 8.50 13.22 5.73
N MET A 104 7.83 14.27 6.21
CA MET A 104 7.13 15.23 5.33
C MET A 104 8.09 15.93 4.38
N ASP A 105 9.25 16.37 4.86
CA ASP A 105 10.29 16.98 4.03
C ASP A 105 10.86 16.00 2.99
N GLY A 106 11.13 14.76 3.42
CA GLY A 106 11.62 13.69 2.55
C GLY A 106 10.62 13.33 1.45
N LEU A 107 9.33 13.21 1.79
CA LEU A 107 8.27 12.94 0.82
C LEU A 107 8.10 14.12 -0.14
N ASN A 108 8.11 15.36 0.36
CA ASN A 108 8.02 16.53 -0.51
C ASN A 108 9.20 16.61 -1.50
N TYR A 109 10.42 16.32 -1.03
CA TYR A 109 11.60 16.23 -1.89
C TYR A 109 11.42 15.11 -2.92
N ALA A 110 11.04 13.90 -2.50
CA ALA A 110 10.85 12.77 -3.40
C ALA A 110 9.82 13.07 -4.51
N LEU A 111 8.69 13.70 -4.15
CA LEU A 111 7.63 14.06 -5.10
C LEU A 111 8.02 15.16 -6.11
N THR A 112 9.06 15.93 -5.79
CA THR A 112 9.55 17.03 -6.65
C THR A 112 10.89 16.71 -7.34
N HIS A 113 11.54 15.60 -6.97
CA HIS A 113 12.85 15.19 -7.46
C HIS A 113 12.83 13.74 -7.94
N ARG A 114 12.05 13.48 -9.00
CA ARG A 114 11.84 12.15 -9.58
C ARG A 114 13.13 11.34 -9.75
N ASP A 115 14.14 11.90 -10.42
CA ASP A 115 15.37 11.14 -10.72
C ASP A 115 16.13 10.74 -9.45
N ALA A 116 16.15 11.61 -8.43
CA ALA A 116 16.76 11.30 -7.14
C ALA A 116 15.97 10.21 -6.40
N ALA A 117 14.64 10.28 -6.42
CA ALA A 117 13.77 9.27 -5.81
C ALA A 117 13.93 7.90 -6.50
N VAL A 118 13.95 7.87 -7.83
CA VAL A 118 14.16 6.64 -8.62
C VAL A 118 15.56 6.08 -8.35
N ALA A 119 16.61 6.91 -8.36
CA ALA A 119 17.97 6.47 -8.06
C ALA A 119 18.10 5.88 -6.66
N LEU A 120 17.45 6.49 -5.65
CA LEU A 120 17.40 5.95 -4.30
C LEU A 120 16.68 4.60 -4.26
N ALA A 121 15.55 4.47 -4.96
CA ALA A 121 14.81 3.21 -5.04
C ALA A 121 15.66 2.09 -5.67
N HIS A 122 16.38 2.36 -6.77
CA HIS A 122 17.33 1.39 -7.35
C HIS A 122 18.38 0.94 -6.33
N LYS A 123 18.97 1.89 -5.61
CA LYS A 123 20.00 1.60 -4.61
C LYS A 123 19.46 0.74 -3.46
N VAL A 124 18.30 1.10 -2.91
CA VAL A 124 17.72 0.44 -1.73
C VAL A 124 17.16 -0.94 -2.07
N ALA A 125 16.53 -1.09 -3.23
CA ALA A 125 15.96 -2.37 -3.68
C ALA A 125 16.97 -3.24 -4.44
N HIS A 126 18.23 -2.80 -4.58
CA HIS A 126 19.29 -3.49 -5.32
C HIS A 126 18.86 -3.87 -6.75
N LEU A 127 18.21 -2.93 -7.43
CA LEU A 127 17.71 -3.14 -8.79
C LEU A 127 18.86 -2.98 -9.80
N ASP A 128 18.77 -3.75 -10.89
CA ASP A 128 19.68 -3.61 -12.02
C ASP A 128 19.56 -2.21 -12.65
N ALA A 129 20.61 -1.79 -13.36
CA ALA A 129 20.68 -0.44 -13.92
C ALA A 129 19.65 -0.17 -15.02
N ASP A 130 19.18 -1.21 -15.71
CA ASP A 130 18.19 -1.16 -16.77
C ASP A 130 16.76 -1.51 -16.29
N ASP A 131 16.59 -1.82 -15.00
CA ASP A 131 15.28 -2.09 -14.41
C ASP A 131 14.40 -0.83 -14.47
N LYS A 132 13.14 -0.98 -14.91
CA LYS A 132 12.21 0.14 -15.09
C LYS A 132 11.14 0.22 -14.00
N SER A 133 11.16 -0.70 -13.02
CA SER A 133 10.12 -0.81 -12.00
C SER A 133 10.06 0.39 -11.06
N ALA A 134 11.21 0.92 -10.63
CA ALA A 134 11.26 2.08 -9.75
C ALA A 134 10.65 3.32 -10.40
N ALA A 135 11.04 3.59 -11.66
CA ALA A 135 10.48 4.68 -12.45
C ALA A 135 8.96 4.51 -12.68
N PHE A 136 8.54 3.29 -13.04
CA PHE A 136 7.13 2.97 -13.26
C PHE A 136 6.28 3.18 -11.99
N ILE A 137 6.73 2.69 -10.83
CA ILE A 137 6.02 2.85 -9.56
C ILE A 137 5.97 4.30 -9.12
N TYR A 138 7.05 5.06 -9.32
CA TYR A 138 7.06 6.49 -9.05
C TYR A 138 5.97 7.19 -9.85
N ASP A 139 5.95 6.98 -11.17
CA ASP A 139 5.00 7.64 -12.07
C ASP A 139 3.55 7.25 -11.75
N GLU A 140 3.29 5.96 -11.47
CA GLU A 140 1.97 5.47 -11.07
C GLU A 140 1.52 6.09 -9.73
N ALA A 141 2.43 6.26 -8.76
CA ALA A 141 2.12 6.88 -7.48
C ALA A 141 1.73 8.36 -7.63
N ILE A 142 2.41 9.09 -8.54
CA ILE A 142 2.07 10.49 -8.88
C ILE A 142 0.72 10.56 -9.58
N GLU A 143 0.50 9.75 -10.62
CA GLU A 143 -0.75 9.72 -11.39
C GLU A 143 -1.96 9.50 -10.49
N ASN A 144 -1.86 8.56 -9.55
CA ASN A 144 -2.94 8.18 -8.66
C ASN A 144 -3.00 9.01 -7.36
N LYS A 145 -2.12 10.00 -7.17
CA LYS A 145 -2.00 10.78 -5.94
C LYS A 145 -1.90 9.89 -4.69
N ALA A 146 -1.14 8.81 -4.81
CA ALA A 146 -1.07 7.75 -3.80
C ALA A 146 -0.24 8.15 -2.57
N VAL A 147 0.45 9.28 -2.60
CA VAL A 147 1.33 9.79 -1.54
C VAL A 147 0.88 11.18 -1.13
N SER A 148 0.69 11.38 0.18
CA SER A 148 0.46 12.71 0.77
C SER A 148 1.74 13.21 1.42
N PRO A 149 2.39 14.29 0.93
CA PRO A 149 3.63 14.81 1.53
C PRO A 149 3.40 15.31 2.96
N GLU A 150 2.19 15.76 3.28
CA GLU A 150 1.83 16.19 4.63
C GLU A 150 1.33 15.05 5.52
N LEU A 151 1.44 13.79 5.08
CA LEU A 151 0.99 12.60 5.81
C LEU A 151 -0.45 12.71 6.32
N VAL A 152 -1.37 13.27 5.51
CA VAL A 152 -2.80 13.33 5.87
C VAL A 152 -3.31 11.91 6.08
N ILE A 153 -3.99 11.67 7.21
CA ILE A 153 -4.65 10.40 7.48
C ILE A 153 -6.04 10.43 6.80
N PRO A 154 -6.29 9.61 5.76
CA PRO A 154 -7.57 9.61 5.06
C PRO A 154 -8.58 8.78 5.85
N VAL A 155 -9.12 9.35 6.93
CA VAL A 155 -9.92 8.61 7.94
C VAL A 155 -11.10 7.87 7.32
N ASP A 156 -11.84 8.49 6.40
CA ASP A 156 -12.97 7.84 5.72
C ASP A 156 -12.56 6.62 4.89
N ASN A 157 -11.38 6.68 4.25
CA ASN A 157 -10.83 5.56 3.50
C ASN A 157 -10.35 4.45 4.44
N LEU A 158 -9.81 4.82 5.60
CA LEU A 158 -9.43 3.87 6.64
C LEU A 158 -10.66 3.18 7.24
N GLN A 159 -11.74 3.92 7.53
CA GLN A 159 -13.01 3.35 7.99
C GLN A 159 -13.58 2.41 6.94
N TRP A 160 -13.59 2.81 5.66
CA TRP A 160 -14.04 1.94 4.57
C TRP A 160 -13.22 0.64 4.50
N THR A 161 -11.90 0.75 4.64
CA THR A 161 -10.98 -0.41 4.67
C THR A 161 -11.32 -1.33 5.85
N TYR A 162 -11.56 -0.77 7.04
CA TYR A 162 -11.99 -1.49 8.23
C TYR A 162 -13.32 -2.23 8.01
N ASP A 163 -14.31 -1.54 7.46
CA ASP A 163 -15.64 -2.10 7.19
C ASP A 163 -15.56 -3.26 6.18
N GLN A 164 -14.69 -3.17 5.16
CA GLN A 164 -14.45 -4.28 4.25
C GLN A 164 -13.79 -5.48 4.95
N MET A 165 -12.85 -5.24 5.87
CA MET A 165 -12.25 -6.31 6.67
C MET A 165 -13.30 -7.02 7.54
N VAL A 166 -14.26 -6.29 8.12
CA VAL A 166 -15.38 -6.89 8.86
C VAL A 166 -16.31 -7.66 7.92
N ARG A 167 -16.72 -7.06 6.79
CA ARG A 167 -17.63 -7.70 5.81
C ARG A 167 -17.06 -9.01 5.28
N LEU A 168 -15.76 -9.05 5.02
CA LEU A 168 -15.05 -10.20 4.48
C LEU A 168 -14.60 -11.19 5.58
N GLY A 169 -14.93 -10.93 6.84
CA GLY A 169 -14.67 -11.83 7.97
C GLY A 169 -13.21 -11.85 8.44
N ALA A 170 -12.39 -10.89 8.00
CA ALA A 170 -11.03 -10.71 8.52
C ALA A 170 -11.04 -10.11 9.94
N LEU A 171 -12.05 -9.29 10.24
CA LEU A 171 -12.35 -8.76 11.57
C LEU A 171 -13.73 -9.20 12.01
N LYS A 172 -13.90 -9.44 13.32
CA LYS A 172 -15.17 -9.92 13.89
C LYS A 172 -16.11 -8.79 14.26
N GLU A 173 -15.56 -7.69 14.74
CA GLU A 173 -16.32 -6.60 15.36
C GLU A 173 -16.16 -5.32 14.55
N LYS A 174 -17.23 -4.53 14.51
CA LYS A 174 -17.18 -3.17 13.99
C LYS A 174 -16.57 -2.26 15.04
N ALA A 175 -15.77 -1.30 14.60
CA ALA A 175 -15.29 -0.21 15.42
C ALA A 175 -15.25 1.08 14.59
N ASP A 176 -15.27 2.21 15.28
CA ASP A 176 -15.00 3.51 14.67
C ASP A 176 -13.49 3.73 14.67
N VAL A 177 -12.89 3.87 13.49
CA VAL A 177 -11.44 4.09 13.38
C VAL A 177 -11.01 5.43 13.99
N HIS A 178 -11.93 6.40 14.15
CA HIS A 178 -11.65 7.69 14.78
C HIS A 178 -11.18 7.53 16.23
N ASP A 179 -11.60 6.47 16.93
CA ASP A 179 -11.23 6.20 18.33
C ASP A 179 -9.76 5.75 18.49
N PHE A 180 -9.09 5.41 17.38
CA PHE A 180 -7.72 4.87 17.37
C PHE A 180 -6.71 5.78 16.66
N ILE A 181 -7.13 6.96 16.21
CA ILE A 181 -6.28 7.90 15.47
C ILE A 181 -5.76 8.98 16.41
N ASP A 182 -4.45 9.08 16.53
CA ASP A 182 -3.79 10.22 17.15
C ASP A 182 -3.28 11.20 16.08
N GLY A 183 -4.04 12.27 15.86
CA GLY A 183 -3.67 13.33 14.92
C GLY A 183 -2.76 14.43 15.49
N SER A 184 -2.48 14.41 16.81
CA SER A 184 -1.76 15.49 17.48
C SER A 184 -0.32 15.62 16.98
N LEU A 185 0.39 14.49 16.89
CA LEU A 185 1.76 14.41 16.40
C LEU A 185 1.93 15.02 15.01
N ARG A 186 1.01 14.70 14.08
CA ARG A 186 1.03 15.23 12.71
C ARG A 186 0.87 16.75 12.72
N LYS A 187 -0.06 17.27 13.53
CA LYS A 187 -0.32 18.70 13.63
C LYS A 187 0.91 19.47 14.12
N GLU A 188 1.62 18.93 15.11
CA GLU A 188 2.87 19.51 15.60
C GLU A 188 4.00 19.40 14.58
N ALA A 189 4.12 18.25 13.91
CA ALA A 189 5.12 18.02 12.87
C ALA A 189 4.98 18.99 11.70
N LEU A 190 3.74 19.30 11.27
CA LEU A 190 3.47 20.32 10.24
C LEU A 190 4.01 21.70 10.60
N ALA A 191 4.07 22.06 11.88
CA ALA A 191 4.64 23.33 12.32
C ALA A 191 6.17 23.35 12.26
N LEU A 192 6.82 22.20 12.12
CA LEU A 192 8.27 22.04 12.00
C LEU A 192 8.73 21.77 10.56
N ALA A 193 7.93 21.09 9.75
CA ALA A 193 8.28 20.75 8.37
C ALA A 193 8.61 21.98 7.52
N GLY A 194 9.57 21.85 6.61
CA GLY A 194 10.03 22.91 5.71
C GLY A 194 10.85 24.02 6.39
N LYS A 195 11.32 23.81 7.62
CA LYS A 195 12.21 24.72 8.36
C LYS A 195 13.61 24.14 8.50
#